data_AF-A0A848P5K3-F1
#
_entry.id   AF-A0A848P5K3-F1
#
_cell.length_a   1.000
_cell.length_b   1.000
_cell.length_c   1.000
_cell.angle_alpha   90.00
_cell.angle_beta   90.00
_cell.angle_gamma   90.00
#
_symmetry.space_group_name_H-M   'P 1'
#
loop_
_entity.id
_entity.type
_entity.pdbx_description
1 polymer ?
#
loop_
_entity_poly.entity_id
_entity_poly.type
_entity_poly.pdbx_seq_one_letter_code
_entity_poly.pdbx_strand_id
1 'polypeptide(L)' 'MSASTKDREVGKALRSLISDSSARSETARLREIFDDVEATLQSGVRREAVLTTLHDKGFTMTMASFKSALQRIRKERKDG' A
#
# COMPACT_ATOMS: atom_id res chain seq x y z
N MET A 1 26.27 -1.55 -30.38
CA MET A 1 25.49 -2.44 -29.49
C MET A 1 25.00 -1.72 -28.22
N SER A 2 24.60 -0.45 -28.25
CA SER A 2 24.49 0.36 -27.01
C SER A 2 23.06 0.71 -26.53
N ALA A 3 22.00 0.46 -27.30
CA ALA A 3 20.63 0.79 -26.87
C ALA A 3 19.97 -0.34 -26.05
N SER A 4 20.01 -1.58 -26.55
CA SER A 4 19.30 -2.74 -25.97
C SER A 4 19.80 -3.20 -24.58
N THR A 5 21.04 -2.87 -24.21
CA THR A 5 21.57 -3.18 -22.87
C THR A 5 21.07 -2.19 -21.83
N LYS A 6 20.97 -0.90 -22.19
CA LYS A 6 20.49 0.16 -21.28
C LYS A 6 19.01 -0.05 -20.93
N ASP A 7 18.19 -0.43 -21.91
CA ASP A 7 16.77 -0.71 -21.69
C ASP A 7 16.55 -1.93 -20.77
N ARG A 8 17.43 -2.94 -20.86
CA ARG A 8 17.38 -4.11 -19.96
C ARG A 8 17.74 -3.76 -18.52
N GLU A 9 18.72 -2.89 -18.30
CA GLU A 9 19.08 -2.40 -16.96
C GLU A 9 17.95 -1.56 -16.35
N VAL A 10 17.30 -0.69 -17.14
CA VAL A 10 16.11 0.06 -16.70
C VAL A 10 14.98 -0.89 -16.30
N GLY A 11 14.67 -1.89 -17.13
CA GLY A 11 13.66 -2.89 -16.80
C GLY A 11 13.97 -3.69 -15.54
N LYS A 12 15.25 -3.99 -15.28
CA LYS A 12 15.69 -4.66 -14.05
C LYS A 12 15.51 -3.75 -12.83
N ALA A 13 15.91 -2.50 -12.91
CA ALA A 13 15.73 -1.52 -11.84
C ALA A 13 14.24 -1.33 -11.49
N LEU A 14 13.36 -1.20 -12.49
CA LEU A 14 11.91 -1.08 -12.27
C LEU A 14 11.31 -2.33 -11.59
N ARG A 15 11.75 -3.54 -11.98
CA ARG A 15 11.31 -4.79 -11.32
C ARG A 15 11.78 -4.87 -9.86
N SER A 16 12.97 -4.35 -9.55
CA SER A 16 13.42 -4.26 -8.16
C SER A 16 12.53 -3.35 -7.32
N LEU A 17 12.03 -2.22 -7.87
CA LEU A 17 11.10 -1.33 -7.17
C LEU A 17 9.75 -2.00 -6.83
N ILE A 18 9.31 -2.94 -7.66
CA ILE A 18 8.08 -3.71 -7.38
C ILE A 18 8.25 -4.59 -6.14
N SER A 19 9.44 -5.18 -5.99
CA SER A 19 9.76 -6.09 -4.88
C SER A 19 10.17 -5.36 -3.60
N ASP A 20 10.58 -4.10 -3.71
CA ASP A 20 10.97 -3.26 -2.60
C ASP A 20 9.76 -2.56 -1.96
N SER A 21 9.35 -3.03 -0.77
CA SER A 21 8.23 -2.45 -0.03
C SER A 21 8.47 -1.02 0.47
N SER A 22 9.72 -0.54 0.46
CA SER A 22 10.08 0.86 0.77
C SER A 22 9.92 1.78 -0.45
N ALA A 23 10.02 1.23 -1.67
CA ALA A 23 9.76 1.96 -2.91
C ALA A 23 8.25 2.09 -3.23
N ARG A 24 7.41 1.26 -2.60
CA ARG A 24 5.95 1.31 -2.76
C ARG A 24 5.32 2.28 -1.75
N SER A 25 4.47 3.18 -2.24
CA SER A 25 3.71 4.07 -1.34
C SER A 25 2.91 3.28 -0.31
N GLU A 26 2.77 3.81 0.91
CA GLU A 26 2.02 3.13 1.96
C GLU A 26 0.57 2.86 1.56
N THR A 27 -0.07 3.73 0.75
CA THR A 27 -1.43 3.45 0.26
C THR A 27 -1.47 2.29 -0.74
N ALA A 28 -0.41 2.08 -1.54
CA ALA A 28 -0.33 0.92 -2.42
C ALA A 28 -0.23 -0.38 -1.60
N ARG A 29 0.61 -0.38 -0.55
CA ARG A 29 0.69 -1.51 0.39
C ARG A 29 -0.64 -1.73 1.13
N LEU A 30 -1.29 -0.67 1.57
CA LEU A 30 -2.59 -0.74 2.24
C LEU A 30 -3.67 -1.32 1.31
N ARG A 31 -3.61 -1.02 0.01
CA ARG A 31 -4.56 -1.55 -0.98
C ARG A 31 -4.49 -3.08 -1.11
N GLU A 32 -3.30 -3.67 -0.92
CA GLU A 32 -3.10 -5.13 -0.97
C GLU A 32 -3.78 -5.86 0.19
N ILE A 33 -3.84 -5.24 1.36
CA ILE A 33 -4.43 -5.79 2.59
C ILE A 33 -5.79 -5.16 2.91
N PHE A 34 -6.37 -4.42 1.96
CA PHE A 34 -7.54 -3.58 2.22
C PHE A 34 -8.75 -4.39 2.69
N ASP A 35 -8.96 -5.57 2.11
CA ASP A 35 -10.09 -6.43 2.47
C ASP A 35 -10.00 -6.93 3.91
N ASP A 36 -8.82 -7.35 4.35
CA ASP A 36 -8.58 -7.76 5.74
C ASP A 36 -8.78 -6.59 6.72
N VAL A 37 -8.32 -5.40 6.33
CA VAL A 37 -8.52 -4.17 7.11
C VAL A 37 -9.99 -3.82 7.24
N GLU A 38 -10.77 -3.84 6.14
CA GLU A 38 -12.21 -3.56 6.21
C GLU A 38 -12.97 -4.63 6.99
N ALA A 39 -12.66 -5.91 6.81
CA ALA A 39 -13.29 -7.00 7.57
C ALA A 39 -13.04 -6.85 9.09
N THR A 40 -11.81 -6.52 9.47
CA THR A 40 -11.44 -6.25 10.86
C THR A 40 -12.21 -5.05 11.44
N LEU A 41 -12.36 -3.97 10.67
CA LEU A 41 -13.15 -2.81 11.09
C LEU A 41 -14.65 -3.14 11.19
N GLN A 42 -15.18 -3.95 10.27
CA GLN A 42 -16.58 -4.36 10.27
C GLN A 42 -16.93 -5.28 11.44
N SER A 43 -15.96 -6.05 11.95
CA SER A 43 -16.14 -6.85 13.18
C SER A 43 -16.13 -6.00 14.46
N GLY A 44 -16.04 -4.67 14.36
CA GLY A 44 -16.10 -3.74 15.48
C GLY A 44 -14.75 -3.38 16.10
N VAL A 45 -13.63 -3.83 15.52
CA VAL A 45 -12.29 -3.44 16.00
C VAL A 45 -12.07 -1.95 15.73
N ARG A 46 -11.50 -1.25 16.72
CA ARG A 46 -11.25 0.19 16.63
C ARG A 46 -10.13 0.49 15.62
N ARG A 47 -10.25 1.62 14.92
CA ARG A 47 -9.27 2.08 13.93
C ARG A 47 -7.89 2.29 14.53
N GLU A 48 -7.82 2.72 15.77
CA GLU A 48 -6.59 2.89 16.54
C GLU A 48 -5.85 1.56 16.66
N ALA A 49 -6.55 0.47 17.01
CA ALA A 49 -5.94 -0.84 17.15
C ALA A 49 -5.44 -1.39 15.79
N VAL A 50 -6.22 -1.20 14.73
CA VAL A 50 -5.78 -1.55 13.37
C VAL A 50 -4.54 -0.75 12.98
N LEU A 51 -4.52 0.56 13.24
CA LEU A 51 -3.38 1.41 12.91
C LEU A 51 -2.11 1.02 13.71
N THR A 52 -2.25 0.69 14.99
CA THR A 52 -1.13 0.16 15.79
C THR A 52 -0.57 -1.12 15.17
N THR A 53 -1.43 -2.08 14.79
CA THR A 53 -0.97 -3.30 14.09
C THR A 53 -0.26 -2.98 12.78
N LEU A 54 -0.73 -1.98 12.02
CA LEU A 54 -0.04 -1.53 10.81
C LEU A 54 1.33 -0.93 11.14
N HIS A 55 1.45 -0.14 12.20
CA HIS A 55 2.74 0.40 12.65
C HIS A 55 3.73 -0.70 13.02
N ASP A 56 3.28 -1.76 13.69
CA ASP A 56 4.10 -2.94 14.00
C ASP A 56 4.58 -3.68 12.72
N LYS A 57 3.94 -3.44 11.58
CA LYS A 57 4.32 -3.97 10.26
C LYS A 57 5.04 -2.95 9.38
N GLY A 58 5.53 -1.85 9.97
CA GLY A 58 6.34 -0.86 9.28
C GLY A 58 5.53 0.12 8.43
N PHE A 59 4.25 0.33 8.75
CA PHE A 59 3.54 1.53 8.33
C PHE A 59 3.89 2.69 9.26
N THR A 60 3.95 3.90 8.73
CA THR A 60 4.27 5.13 9.44
C THR A 60 3.19 6.19 9.30
N MET A 61 2.14 5.90 8.53
CA MET A 61 1.04 6.83 8.29
C MET A 61 0.34 7.26 9.59
N THR A 62 -0.13 8.50 9.62
CA THR A 62 -0.93 9.02 10.73
C THR A 62 -2.37 8.48 10.65
N MET A 63 -3.12 8.64 11.74
CA MET A 63 -4.55 8.30 11.74
C MET A 63 -5.34 9.08 10.67
N ALA A 64 -4.97 10.33 10.40
CA ALA A 64 -5.62 11.14 9.37
C ALA A 64 -5.34 10.56 7.98
N SER A 65 -4.08 10.26 7.65
CA SER A 65 -3.75 9.68 6.35
C SER A 65 -4.25 8.25 6.19
N PHE A 66 -4.36 7.47 7.27
CA PHE A 66 -5.02 6.17 7.26
C PHE A 66 -6.50 6.28 6.87
N LYS A 67 -7.27 7.17 7.51
CA LYS A 67 -8.68 7.40 7.17
C LYS A 67 -8.85 7.85 5.72
N SER A 68 -8.03 8.80 5.27
CA SER A 68 -8.04 9.30 3.90
C SER A 68 -7.70 8.21 2.89
N ALA A 69 -6.71 7.36 3.18
CA ALA A 69 -6.33 6.24 2.33
C ALA A 69 -7.47 5.21 2.20
N LEU A 70 -8.12 4.85 3.31
CA LEU A 70 -9.29 3.97 3.28
C LEU A 70 -10.43 4.55 2.44
N GLN A 71 -10.73 5.84 2.61
CA GLN A 71 -11.76 6.51 1.80
C GLN A 71 -11.43 6.48 0.32
N ARG A 72 -10.17 6.75 -0.05
CA ARG A 72 -9.72 6.71 -1.44
C ARG A 72 -9.88 5.32 -2.04
N ILE A 73 -9.40 4.27 -1.35
CA ILE A 73 -9.51 2.88 -1.83
C ILE A 73 -10.98 2.44 -1.94
N ARG A 74 -11.83 2.80 -0.98
CA ARG A 74 -13.29 2.52 -1.06
C ARG A 74 -13.93 3.15 -2.30
N LYS A 75 -13.55 4.39 -2.64
CA LYS A 75 -14.06 5.07 -3.82
C LYS A 75 -13.58 4.39 -5.10
N GLU A 76 -12.27 4.14 -5.21
CA GLU A 76 -11.67 3.44 -6.35
C GLU A 76 -12.35 2.09 -6.64
N ARG A 77 -12.75 1.35 -5.61
CA ARG A 77 -13.46 0.06 -5.74
C ARG A 77 -14.96 0.15 -6.04
N LYS A 78 -15.57 1.31 -5.85
CA LYS A 78 -16.98 1.55 -6.24
C LYS A 78 -17.10 2.01 -7.69
N ASP A 79 -16.07 2.71 -8.17
CA ASP A 79 -16.04 3.34 -9.48
C ASP A 79 -15.44 2.43 -10.58
N GLY A 80 -14.88 1.27 -10.22
CA GLY A 80 -14.27 0.29 -11.14
C GLY A 80 -15.01 -1.05 -11.12
#